data_AF-A0A3B4AIC4-F1
#
_entry.id   AF-A0A3B4AIC4-F1
#
_cell.length_a   1.000
_cell.length_b   1.000
_cell.length_c   1.000
_cell.angle_alpha   90.00
_cell.angle_beta   90.00
_cell.angle_gamma   90.00
#
_symmetry.space_group_name_H-M   'P 1'
#
loop_
_entity.id
_entity.type
_entity.pdbx_description
1 polymer ?
#
loop_
_entity_poly.entity_id
_entity_poly.type
_entity_poly.pdbx_seq_one_letter_code
_entity_poly.pdbx_strand_id
1 'polypeptide(L)'
;MAKSSDMDELLVAFRKFAAHGDHKAGVASEMPGQKWAKLCKDCKIIDGKHVTSTDTDIIFSKLVPKTSRGMSYADFKKALEMLCQKRFPDQSKGETHWSPIILNKIKLLSPKRV
;
A
#
# COMPACT_ATOMS: atom_id res chain seq x y z
N MET A 1 23.14 -0.08 -7.64
CA MET A 1 22.91 0.10 -6.19
C MET A 1 21.51 0.67 -6.00
N ALA A 2 20.52 -0.17 -5.73
CA ALA A 2 19.15 0.23 -5.37
C ALA A 2 18.60 -0.90 -4.50
N LYS A 3 18.83 -0.84 -3.18
CA LYS A 3 18.38 -1.90 -2.27
C LYS A 3 18.00 -1.41 -0.86
N SER A 4 18.27 -0.15 -0.52
CA SER A 4 17.81 0.47 0.74
C SER A 4 16.74 1.56 0.50
N SER A 5 16.93 2.41 -0.51
CA SER A 5 16.10 3.61 -0.71
C SER A 5 14.62 3.32 -1.00
N ASP A 6 14.32 2.27 -1.77
CA ASP A 6 12.95 1.95 -2.18
C ASP A 6 12.10 1.49 -0.97
N MET A 7 12.70 0.74 -0.05
CA MET A 7 12.03 0.29 1.18
C MET A 7 11.73 1.44 2.13
N ASP A 8 12.68 2.38 2.23
CA ASP A 8 12.50 3.60 3.02
C ASP A 8 11.40 4.48 2.43
N GLU A 9 11.31 4.59 1.11
CA GLU A 9 10.25 5.34 0.43
C GLU A 9 8.86 4.72 0.60
N LEU A 10 8.75 3.39 0.55
CA LEU A 10 7.49 2.69 0.74
C LEU A 10 7.00 2.85 2.19
N LEU A 11 7.91 2.79 3.16
CA LEU A 11 7.63 3.08 4.56
C LEU A 11 7.22 4.54 4.77
N VAL A 12 7.88 5.48 4.11
CA VAL A 12 7.51 6.90 4.14
C VAL A 12 6.11 7.12 3.58
N ALA A 13 5.77 6.46 2.47
CA ALA A 13 4.43 6.52 1.89
C ALA A 13 3.38 5.94 2.86
N PHE A 14 3.65 4.75 3.41
CA PHE A 14 2.78 4.12 4.40
C PHE A 14 2.48 5.08 5.56
N ARG A 15 3.52 5.67 6.17
CA ARG A 15 3.38 6.62 7.29
C ARG A 15 2.58 7.86 6.90
N LYS A 16 2.82 8.43 5.71
CA LYS A 16 2.07 9.58 5.21
C LYS A 16 0.57 9.29 5.10
N PHE A 17 0.20 8.16 4.49
CA PHE A 17 -1.20 7.77 4.33
C PHE A 17 -1.86 7.34 5.64
N ALA A 18 -1.12 6.67 6.52
CA ALA A 18 -1.60 6.23 7.83
C ALA A 18 -1.87 7.41 8.77
N ALA A 19 -1.01 8.44 8.76
CA ALA A 19 -1.17 9.64 9.59
C ALA A 19 -2.11 10.70 8.98
N HIS A 20 -2.47 10.59 7.69
CA HIS A 20 -3.24 11.62 7.01
C HIS A 20 -4.62 11.81 7.66
N GLY A 21 -4.88 12.97 8.26
CA GLY A 21 -6.15 13.30 8.90
C GLY A 21 -6.31 12.81 10.35
N ASP A 22 -5.26 12.25 10.96
CA ASP A 22 -5.23 11.98 12.40
C ASP A 22 -4.29 12.98 13.09
N HIS A 23 -4.86 14.04 13.65
CA HIS A 23 -4.11 15.09 14.35
C HIS A 23 -3.54 14.65 15.71
N LYS A 24 -3.80 13.41 16.15
CA LYS A 24 -3.33 12.89 17.45
C LYS A 24 -2.29 11.77 17.36
N ALA A 25 -2.06 11.19 16.19
CA ALA A 25 -1.16 10.05 16.07
C ALA A 25 0.27 10.49 15.73
N GLY A 26 1.11 10.63 16.76
CA GLY A 26 2.55 10.42 16.59
C GLY A 26 2.81 9.04 15.95
N VAL A 27 3.79 8.95 15.05
CA VAL A 27 4.22 7.75 14.31
C VAL A 27 3.10 6.71 14.13
N ALA A 28 2.20 6.93 13.17
CA ALA A 28 1.13 5.98 12.86
C ALA A 28 1.72 4.58 12.60
N SER A 29 1.46 3.64 13.52
CA SER A 29 1.96 2.26 13.50
C SER A 29 1.13 1.35 12.59
N GLU A 30 -0.14 1.72 12.38
CA GLU A 30 -1.11 0.95 11.62
C GLU A 30 -1.88 1.85 10.64
N MET A 31 -2.26 1.30 9.49
CA MET A 31 -3.04 1.97 8.46
C MET A 31 -4.51 1.51 8.51
N PRO A 32 -5.48 2.39 8.82
CA PRO A 32 -6.89 2.03 8.81
C PRO A 32 -7.38 1.54 7.45
N GLY A 33 -8.34 0.61 7.42
CA GLY A 33 -8.88 0.04 6.18
C GLY A 33 -9.42 1.08 5.19
N GLN A 34 -10.02 2.17 5.69
CA GLN A 34 -10.45 3.28 4.85
C GLN A 34 -9.28 4.00 4.16
N LYS A 35 -8.13 4.14 4.84
CA LYS A 35 -6.92 4.75 4.27
C LYS A 35 -6.27 3.80 3.26
N TRP A 36 -6.26 2.50 3.54
CA TRP A 36 -5.83 1.47 2.60
C TRP A 36 -6.64 1.51 1.31
N ALA A 37 -7.98 1.46 1.40
CA ALA A 37 -8.84 1.53 0.23
C ALA A 37 -8.64 2.81 -0.58
N LYS A 38 -8.45 3.96 0.10
CA LYS A 38 -8.10 5.23 -0.55
C LYS A 38 -6.75 5.15 -1.26
N LEU A 39 -5.72 4.62 -0.62
CA LEU A 39 -4.40 4.42 -1.21
C LEU A 39 -4.50 3.55 -2.47
N CYS A 40 -5.21 2.42 -2.42
CA CYS A 40 -5.34 1.54 -3.58
C CYS A 40 -6.08 2.20 -4.76
N LYS A 41 -7.08 3.03 -4.48
CA LYS A 41 -7.80 3.81 -5.49
C LYS A 41 -6.93 4.93 -6.07
N ASP A 42 -6.39 5.77 -5.20
CA ASP A 42 -5.57 6.92 -5.59
C ASP A 42 -4.36 6.43 -6.39
N CYS A 43 -3.64 5.42 -5.88
CA CYS A 43 -2.47 4.76 -6.51
C CYS A 43 -2.79 4.01 -7.79
N LYS A 44 -4.06 4.01 -8.22
CA LYS A 44 -4.53 3.24 -9.36
C LYS A 44 -4.01 1.81 -9.29
N ILE A 45 -3.99 1.20 -8.09
CA ILE A 45 -3.67 -0.21 -7.84
C ILE A 45 -4.90 -1.06 -8.20
N ILE A 46 -6.08 -0.51 -7.94
CA ILE A 46 -7.34 -0.99 -8.52
C ILE A 46 -7.35 -0.59 -10.00
N ASP A 47 -7.37 -1.58 -10.89
CA ASP A 47 -7.50 -1.39 -12.33
C ASP A 47 -8.92 -1.67 -12.84
N GLY A 48 -9.80 -2.19 -11.98
CA GLY A 48 -11.16 -2.58 -12.33
C GLY A 48 -11.24 -3.81 -13.24
N LYS A 49 -10.12 -4.50 -13.49
CA LYS A 49 -10.05 -5.70 -14.33
C LYS A 49 -9.52 -6.88 -13.55
N HIS A 50 -8.27 -6.80 -13.10
CA HIS A 50 -7.61 -7.85 -12.33
C HIS A 50 -7.67 -7.58 -10.84
N VAL A 51 -7.60 -6.31 -10.44
CA VAL A 51 -7.69 -5.88 -9.06
C VAL A 51 -8.90 -4.96 -8.92
N THR A 52 -9.86 -5.41 -8.12
CA THR A 52 -11.09 -4.68 -7.79
C THR A 52 -11.06 -4.13 -6.36
N SER A 53 -12.00 -3.25 -6.02
CA SER A 53 -12.18 -2.82 -4.63
C SER A 53 -12.47 -4.00 -3.69
N THR A 54 -13.26 -4.95 -4.16
CA THR A 54 -13.55 -6.19 -3.43
C THR A 54 -12.28 -6.98 -3.12
N ASP A 55 -11.34 -7.09 -4.08
CA ASP A 55 -10.06 -7.74 -3.84
C ASP A 55 -9.24 -7.03 -2.75
N THR A 56 -9.23 -5.69 -2.78
CA THR A 56 -8.50 -4.91 -1.77
C THR A 56 -9.10 -5.08 -0.37
N ASP A 57 -10.42 -5.19 -0.26
CA ASP A 57 -11.13 -5.41 1.01
C ASP A 57 -10.93 -6.84 1.54
N ILE A 58 -10.94 -7.85 0.65
CA ILE A 58 -10.65 -9.24 0.99
C ILE A 58 -9.21 -9.38 1.51
N ILE A 59 -8.23 -8.80 0.82
CA ILE A 59 -6.82 -8.86 1.23
C ILE A 59 -6.62 -8.14 2.57
N PHE A 60 -7.24 -6.98 2.76
CA PHE A 60 -7.19 -6.28 4.04
C PHE A 60 -7.76 -7.16 5.17
N SER A 61 -8.94 -7.73 4.98
CA SER A 61 -9.60 -8.58 5.97
C SER A 61 -8.85 -9.89 6.25
N LYS A 62 -8.07 -10.37 5.28
CA LYS A 62 -7.22 -11.56 5.43
C LYS A 62 -5.97 -11.29 6.26
N LEU A 63 -5.39 -10.10 6.16
CA LEU A 63 -4.11 -9.75 6.79
C LEU A 63 -4.29 -9.01 8.11
N VAL A 64 -5.37 -8.25 8.27
CA VAL A 64 -5.66 -7.51 9.50
C VAL A 64 -6.54 -8.36 10.42
N PRO A 65 -6.09 -8.68 11.64
CA PRO A 65 -6.91 -9.39 12.62
C PRO A 65 -8.19 -8.60 12.93
N LYS A 66 -9.29 -9.29 13.21
CA LYS A 66 -10.58 -8.64 13.57
C LYS A 66 -10.50 -7.73 14.81
N THR A 67 -9.47 -7.91 15.62
CA THR A 67 -9.18 -7.12 16.82
C THR A 67 -8.39 -5.85 16.53
N SER A 68 -7.71 -5.77 15.38
CA SER A 68 -6.97 -4.58 14.97
C SER A 68 -7.83 -3.64 14.13
N ARG A 69 -7.59 -2.34 14.29
CA ARG A 69 -8.29 -1.28 13.55
C ARG A 69 -7.51 -0.86 12.30
N GLY A 70 -6.30 -1.41 12.08
CA GLY A 70 -5.45 -1.05 10.97
C GLY A 70 -4.40 -2.10 10.63
N MET A 71 -3.87 -1.98 9.43
CA MET A 71 -2.85 -2.86 8.87
C MET A 71 -1.46 -2.40 9.29
N SER A 72 -0.62 -3.31 9.81
CA SER A 72 0.78 -3.01 10.10
C SER A 72 1.59 -2.79 8.81
N TYR A 73 2.78 -2.22 8.91
CA TYR A 73 3.65 -2.07 7.73
C TYR A 73 4.03 -3.43 7.09
N ALA A 74 4.20 -4.47 7.91
CA ALA A 74 4.50 -5.81 7.41
C ALA A 74 3.33 -6.38 6.59
N ASP A 75 2.11 -6.21 7.09
CA ASP A 75 0.89 -6.63 6.41
C ASP A 75 0.64 -5.78 5.15
N PHE A 76 0.95 -4.49 5.20
CA PHE A 76 0.85 -3.59 4.06
C PHE A 76 1.72 -4.05 2.89
N LYS A 77 2.97 -4.42 3.13
CA LYS A 77 3.85 -4.95 2.08
C LYS A 77 3.29 -6.24 1.49
N LYS A 78 2.82 -7.16 2.34
CA LYS A 78 2.22 -8.43 1.91
C LYS A 78 0.94 -8.20 1.10
N ALA A 79 0.12 -7.23 1.50
CA ALA A 79 -1.08 -6.85 0.78
C ALA A 79 -0.74 -6.32 -0.63
N LEU A 80 0.24 -5.43 -0.72
CA LEU A 80 0.71 -4.90 -2.00
C LEU A 80 1.29 -6.00 -2.90
N GLU A 81 2.07 -6.91 -2.35
CA GLU A 81 2.61 -8.06 -3.08
C GLU A 81 1.49 -8.91 -3.67
N MET A 82 0.49 -9.27 -2.87
CA MET A 82 -0.67 -10.05 -3.33
C MET A 82 -1.45 -9.34 -4.45
N LEU A 83 -1.64 -8.03 -4.33
CA LEU A 83 -2.31 -7.22 -5.37
C LEU A 83 -1.46 -7.13 -6.64
N CYS A 84 -0.14 -6.99 -6.51
CA CYS A 84 0.78 -6.93 -7.64
C CYS A 84 0.87 -8.26 -8.36
N GLN A 85 0.87 -9.39 -7.64
CA GLN A 85 0.80 -10.73 -8.24
C GLN A 85 -0.48 -10.90 -9.05
N LYS A 86 -1.61 -10.42 -8.52
CA LYS A 86 -2.90 -10.48 -9.22
C LYS A 86 -2.94 -9.57 -10.45
N ARG A 87 -2.34 -8.38 -10.37
CA ARG A 87 -2.34 -7.38 -11.44
C ARG A 87 -1.29 -7.63 -12.52
N PHE A 88 -0.12 -8.10 -12.13
CA PHE A 88 1.05 -8.30 -12.98
C PHE A 88 1.56 -9.73 -12.80
N PRO A 89 0.78 -10.75 -13.23
CA PRO A 89 1.15 -12.16 -13.04
C PRO A 89 2.51 -12.51 -13.66
N ASP A 90 2.86 -11.87 -14.78
CA ASP A 90 4.13 -12.08 -15.50
C ASP A 90 5.35 -11.42 -14.82
N GLN A 91 5.13 -10.49 -13.89
CA GLN A 91 6.20 -9.75 -13.18
C GLN A 91 6.34 -10.19 -11.71
N SER A 92 5.68 -11.29 -11.33
CA SER A 92 5.58 -11.80 -9.95
C SER A 92 6.87 -12.39 -9.35
N LYS A 93 8.01 -12.34 -10.06
CA LYS A 93 9.29 -12.87 -9.56
C LYS A 93 9.98 -11.90 -8.58
N GLY A 94 9.39 -11.77 -7.40
CA GLY A 94 10.00 -11.16 -6.21
C GLY A 94 9.77 -9.66 -6.01
N GLU A 95 9.88 -9.23 -4.75
CA GLU A 95 9.68 -7.86 -4.24
C GLU A 95 10.42 -6.78 -5.06
N THR A 96 11.58 -7.13 -5.62
CA THR A 96 12.42 -6.26 -6.47
C THR A 96 11.72 -5.79 -7.75
N HIS A 97 10.75 -6.54 -8.28
CA HIS A 97 10.11 -6.21 -9.57
C HIS A 97 8.89 -5.30 -9.42
N TRP A 98 8.03 -5.55 -8.43
CA TRP A 98 6.79 -4.77 -8.30
C TRP A 98 6.97 -3.49 -7.46
N SER A 99 7.92 -3.48 -6.51
CA SER A 99 8.13 -2.33 -5.61
C SER A 99 8.38 -1.01 -6.36
N PRO A 100 9.27 -0.94 -7.38
CA PRO A 100 9.48 0.30 -8.14
C PRO A 100 8.23 0.76 -8.91
N ILE A 101 7.40 -0.18 -9.38
CA ILE A 101 6.17 0.11 -10.12
C ILE A 101 5.15 0.79 -9.21
N ILE A 102 4.98 0.25 -7.99
CA ILE A 102 4.08 0.80 -6.99
C ILE A 102 4.62 2.11 -6.44
N LEU A 103 5.91 2.20 -6.14
CA LEU A 103 6.54 3.45 -5.70
C LEU A 103 6.41 4.56 -6.73
N ASN A 104 6.59 4.28 -8.01
CA ASN A 104 6.37 5.27 -9.06
C ASN A 104 4.91 5.77 -9.04
N LYS A 105 3.93 4.86 -8.93
CA LYS A 105 2.51 5.24 -8.81
C LYS A 105 2.24 6.09 -7.57
N ILE A 106 2.75 5.68 -6.41
CA ILE A 106 2.64 6.42 -5.14
C ILE A 106 3.30 7.81 -5.24
N LYS A 107 4.50 7.90 -5.83
CA LYS A 107 5.22 9.17 -6.05
C LYS A 107 4.46 10.12 -6.96
N LEU A 108 3.81 9.62 -8.01
CA LEU A 108 2.97 10.42 -8.91
C LEU A 108 1.74 11.01 -8.21
N LEU A 109 1.36 10.47 -7.04
CA LEU A 109 0.21 10.94 -6.26
C LEU A 109 0.58 11.66 -4.98
N SER A 110 1.84 11.59 -4.55
CA SER A 110 2.33 12.57 -3.59
C SER A 110 2.09 13.93 -4.21
N PRO A 111 1.15 14.73 -3.67
CA PRO A 111 0.88 16.03 -4.24
C PRO A 111 2.20 16.80 -4.22
N LYS A 112 2.60 17.34 -5.37
CA LYS A 112 3.45 18.53 -5.36
C LYS A 112 2.75 19.52 -4.44
N ARG A 113 3.31 19.74 -3.25
CA ARG A 113 2.94 20.79 -2.28
C ARG A 113 1.44 20.86 -1.94
N VAL A 114 1.12 20.52 -0.69
CA VAL A 114 0.54 21.57 0.15
C VAL A 114 1.70 22.29 0.83
#